data_AF-M2NHP4-F1
#
_entry.id   AF-M2NHP4-F1
#
_cell.length_a   1.000
_cell.length_b   1.000
_cell.length_c   1.000
_cell.angle_alpha   90.00
_cell.angle_beta   90.00
_cell.angle_gamma   90.00
#
_symmetry.space_group_name_H-M   'P 1'
#
loop_
_entity.id
_entity.type
_entity.pdbx_description
1 polymer ?
#
loop_
_entity_poly.entity_id
_entity_poly.type
_entity_poly.pdbx_seq_one_letter_code
_entity_poly.pdbx_strand_id
1 'polypeptide(L)'
;MQPSPILQRAIKRLALTTKQGPHNYYKGNRTGAMGSHTKYGGYKIDWEKVRTYMCPDLTDFELTPFVTRRIEKRKDEFGSGGPMDGKEYLRKWKAEGGNI
;
A
#
# COMPACT_ATOMS: atom_id res chain seq x y z
N MET A 1 3.26 10.82 -39.04
CA MET A 1 3.65 12.18 -38.61
C MET A 1 5.06 12.10 -38.00
N GLN A 2 6.04 12.81 -38.55
CA GLN A 2 7.41 12.81 -38.03
C GLN A 2 7.61 14.01 -37.08
N PRO A 3 8.24 13.83 -35.91
CA PRO A 3 8.49 14.93 -34.97
C PRO A 3 9.53 15.91 -35.51
N SER A 4 9.47 17.17 -35.04
CA SER A 4 10.44 18.20 -35.43
C SER A 4 11.87 17.85 -34.96
N PRO A 5 12.93 18.34 -35.63
CA PRO A 5 14.31 17.96 -35.32
C PRO A 5 14.73 18.21 -33.85
N ILE A 6 14.24 19.29 -33.25
CA ILE A 6 14.49 19.65 -31.86
C ILE A 6 13.85 18.62 -30.92
N LEU A 7 12.59 18.28 -31.19
CA LEU A 7 11.85 17.28 -30.43
C LEU A 7 12.45 15.88 -30.61
N GLN A 8 12.90 15.54 -31.81
CA GLN A 8 13.54 14.25 -32.10
C GLN A 8 14.84 14.07 -31.29
N ARG A 9 15.62 15.15 -31.10
CA ARG A 9 16.80 15.15 -30.20
C ARG A 9 16.41 14.96 -28.74
N ALA A 10 15.32 15.57 -28.29
CA ALA A 10 14.84 15.45 -26.91
C ALA A 10 14.32 14.03 -26.60
N ILE A 11 13.49 13.46 -27.49
CA ILE A 11 12.85 12.15 -27.31
C ILE A 11 13.89 11.01 -27.21
N LYS A 12 14.99 11.09 -27.96
CA LYS A 12 16.07 10.08 -27.91
C LYS A 12 16.73 9.90 -26.54
N ARG A 13 16.61 10.88 -25.64
CA ARG A 13 17.20 10.85 -24.29
C ARG A 13 16.20 10.51 -23.19
N LEU A 14 14.94 10.26 -23.55
CA LEU A 14 13.94 9.83 -22.56
C LEU A 14 14.23 8.40 -22.10
N ALA A 15 13.90 8.10 -20.84
CA ALA A 15 14.01 6.75 -20.33
C ALA A 15 13.09 5.80 -21.12
N LEU A 16 13.63 4.67 -21.56
CA LEU A 16 12.87 3.67 -22.32
C LEU A 16 11.69 3.15 -21.50
N THR A 17 10.53 3.08 -22.13
CA THR A 17 9.32 2.45 -21.60
C THR A 17 9.22 1.01 -22.10
N THR A 18 8.22 0.27 -21.60
CA THR A 18 7.96 -1.13 -21.97
C THR A 18 7.63 -1.33 -23.46
N LYS A 19 7.34 -0.26 -24.21
CA LYS A 19 6.86 -0.30 -25.61
C LYS A 19 7.87 0.21 -26.64
N GLN A 20 9.07 0.59 -26.21
CA GLN A 20 10.06 1.27 -27.07
C GLN A 20 11.29 0.41 -27.40
N GLY A 21 11.46 -0.73 -26.73
CA GLY A 21 12.62 -1.61 -26.94
C GLY A 21 12.40 -2.69 -28.01
N PRO A 22 13.49 -3.33 -28.49
CA PRO A 22 13.42 -4.50 -29.38
C PRO A 22 12.85 -5.73 -28.63
N HIS A 23 12.66 -6.84 -29.35
CA HIS A 23 12.04 -8.07 -28.83
C HIS A 23 12.61 -8.57 -27.48
N ASN A 24 13.91 -8.41 -27.25
CA ASN A 24 14.59 -8.89 -26.03
C ASN A 24 14.63 -7.86 -24.89
N TYR A 25 13.97 -6.71 -25.02
CA TYR A 25 13.90 -5.70 -23.98
C TYR A 25 12.68 -5.93 -23.09
N TYR A 26 12.92 -6.43 -21.88
CA TYR A 26 11.90 -6.56 -20.85
C TYR A 26 12.06 -5.48 -19.77
N LYS A 27 10.98 -4.77 -19.46
CA LYS A 27 10.90 -3.82 -18.34
C LYS A 27 9.65 -4.12 -17.52
N GLY A 28 9.83 -4.42 -16.23
CA GLY A 28 8.73 -4.76 -15.32
C GLY A 28 7.97 -3.55 -14.78
N ASN A 29 6.80 -3.80 -14.20
CA ASN A 29 5.89 -2.77 -13.62
C ASN A 29 5.82 -2.83 -12.09
N ARG A 30 6.89 -3.29 -11.42
CA ARG A 30 6.99 -3.40 -9.95
C ARG A 30 5.88 -4.24 -9.30
N THR A 31 5.39 -5.26 -9.99
CA THR A 31 4.39 -6.18 -9.43
C THR A 31 4.97 -7.06 -8.31
N GLY A 32 6.29 -7.12 -8.14
CA GLY A 32 6.96 -8.00 -7.18
C GLY A 32 7.22 -9.40 -7.76
N ALA A 33 8.12 -10.15 -7.13
CA ALA A 33 8.44 -11.53 -7.51
C ALA A 33 7.62 -12.51 -6.67
N MET A 34 6.64 -13.18 -7.29
CA MET A 34 5.74 -14.13 -6.63
C MET A 34 6.27 -15.57 -6.66
N GLY A 35 7.56 -15.76 -6.93
CA GLY A 35 8.13 -17.05 -7.26
C GLY A 35 9.49 -16.94 -7.95
N SER A 36 9.84 -17.97 -8.74
CA SER A 36 11.12 -18.05 -9.44
C SER A 36 10.99 -18.65 -10.84
N HIS A 37 11.88 -18.23 -11.74
CA HIS A 37 12.00 -18.85 -13.07
C HIS A 37 12.59 -20.27 -12.94
N THR A 38 12.11 -21.17 -13.78
CA THR A 38 12.64 -22.54 -13.91
C THR A 38 13.76 -22.58 -14.95
N LYS A 39 14.57 -23.65 -14.93
CA LYS A 39 15.65 -23.88 -15.91
C LYS A 39 15.18 -23.83 -17.37
N TYR A 40 13.93 -24.20 -17.63
CA TYR A 40 13.37 -24.34 -18.98
C TYR A 40 12.43 -23.19 -19.38
N GLY A 41 12.53 -22.02 -18.71
CA GLY A 41 11.78 -20.82 -19.07
C GLY A 41 10.37 -20.71 -18.48
N GLY A 42 9.86 -21.75 -17.80
CA GLY A 42 8.64 -21.67 -17.00
C GLY A 42 8.81 -20.83 -15.73
N TYR A 43 7.73 -20.61 -14.99
CA TYR A 43 7.72 -19.88 -13.72
C TYR A 43 7.02 -20.69 -12.62
N LYS A 44 7.67 -20.87 -11.47
CA LYS A 44 7.12 -21.57 -10.30
C LYS A 44 6.67 -20.55 -9.25
N ILE A 45 5.39 -20.58 -8.90
CA ILE A 45 4.80 -19.70 -7.88
C ILE A 45 5.20 -20.17 -6.47
N ASP A 46 5.54 -19.22 -5.63
CA ASP A 46 5.78 -19.37 -4.19
C ASP A 46 4.62 -18.72 -3.44
N TRP A 47 3.72 -19.54 -2.88
CA TRP A 47 2.49 -19.07 -2.25
C TRP A 47 2.73 -18.24 -1.00
N GLU A 48 3.87 -18.36 -0.33
CA GLU A 48 4.23 -17.54 0.83
C GLU A 48 4.47 -16.07 0.43
N LYS A 49 4.86 -15.82 -0.83
CA LYS A 49 5.07 -14.46 -1.37
C LYS A 49 3.83 -13.85 -2.00
N VAL A 50 2.77 -14.64 -2.19
CA VAL A 50 1.52 -14.15 -2.78
C VAL A 50 0.78 -13.32 -1.75
N ARG A 51 0.58 -12.03 -2.06
CA ARG A 51 -0.17 -11.10 -1.20
C ARG A 51 -1.64 -11.45 -1.19
N THR A 52 -2.23 -11.57 -0.01
CA THR A 52 -3.66 -11.72 0.22
C THR A 52 -4.22 -10.46 0.90
N TYR A 53 -5.46 -10.12 0.60
CA TYR A 53 -6.18 -9.02 1.25
C TYR A 53 -7.30 -9.63 2.07
N MET A 54 -7.08 -9.76 3.38
CA MET A 54 -8.06 -10.35 4.30
C MET A 54 -9.19 -9.36 4.55
N CYS A 55 -10.38 -9.67 4.04
CA CYS A 55 -11.59 -8.92 4.32
C CYS A 55 -12.28 -9.55 5.55
N PRO A 56 -12.57 -8.77 6.62
CA PRO A 56 -13.36 -9.27 7.74
C PRO A 56 -14.82 -9.48 7.32
N ASP A 57 -15.57 -10.25 8.09
CA ASP A 57 -17.03 -10.28 7.94
C ASP A 57 -17.61 -8.91 8.33
N LEU A 58 -18.45 -8.36 7.46
CA LEU A 58 -19.07 -7.04 7.61
C LEU A 58 -20.59 -7.15 7.78
N THR A 59 -21.11 -8.36 7.99
CA THR A 59 -22.51 -8.56 8.35
C THR A 59 -22.82 -7.77 9.63
N ASP A 60 -23.91 -7.00 9.61
CA ASP A 60 -24.33 -6.11 10.70
C ASP A 60 -23.33 -4.99 11.10
N PHE A 61 -22.39 -4.63 10.22
CA PHE A 61 -21.46 -3.54 10.47
C PHE A 61 -22.08 -2.15 10.16
N GLU A 62 -22.36 -1.38 11.19
CA GLU A 62 -23.10 -0.10 11.07
C GLU A 62 -22.22 1.11 10.70
N LEU A 63 -20.90 1.01 10.86
CA LEU A 63 -20.01 2.16 10.64
C LEU A 63 -19.84 2.45 9.14
N THR A 64 -20.12 3.71 8.77
CA THR A 64 -19.99 4.20 7.39
C THR A 64 -18.76 5.12 7.27
N PRO A 65 -18.25 5.38 6.05
CA PRO A 65 -17.10 6.28 5.87
C PRO A 65 -17.38 7.76 6.18
N PHE A 66 -18.62 8.11 6.54
CA PHE A 66 -19.03 9.48 6.83
C PHE A 66 -19.65 9.59 8.21
N VAL A 67 -19.46 10.77 8.82
CA VAL A 67 -20.10 11.14 10.09
C VAL A 67 -21.04 12.32 9.82
N THR A 68 -22.16 12.38 10.54
CA THR A 68 -23.10 13.50 10.42
C THR A 68 -22.45 14.81 10.85
N ARG A 69 -22.73 15.90 10.13
CA ARG A 69 -22.21 17.24 10.43
C ARG A 69 -22.75 17.83 11.74
N ARG A 70 -23.80 17.23 12.30
CA ARG A 70 -24.37 17.63 13.59
C ARG A 70 -23.47 17.27 14.78
N ILE A 71 -22.59 16.27 14.61
CA ILE A 71 -21.62 15.88 15.64
C ILE A 71 -20.41 16.81 15.51
N GLU A 72 -20.09 17.52 16.58
CA GLU A 72 -18.89 18.37 16.63
C GLU A 72 -17.62 17.52 16.64
N LYS A 73 -16.56 18.04 16.02
CA LYS A 73 -15.26 17.37 16.01
C LYS A 73 -14.65 17.45 17.41
N ARG A 74 -14.51 16.31 18.07
CA ARG A 74 -13.81 16.21 19.35
C ARG A 74 -12.33 16.57 19.19
N LYS A 75 -11.81 17.39 20.10
CA LYS A 75 -10.36 17.58 20.30
C LYS A 75 -9.96 16.79 21.53
N ASP A 76 -9.01 15.89 21.37
CA ASP A 76 -8.46 15.15 22.49
C ASP A 76 -7.35 15.99 23.14
N GLU A 77 -7.32 16.00 24.47
CA GLU A 77 -6.28 16.63 25.26
C GLU A 77 -5.44 15.52 25.90
N PHE A 78 -4.13 15.57 25.67
CA PHE A 78 -3.18 14.63 26.24
C PHE A 78 -2.24 15.36 27.19
N GLY A 79 -1.79 14.68 28.24
CA GLY A 79 -0.70 15.17 29.08
C GLY A 79 0.62 15.25 28.32
N SER A 80 1.71 15.53 29.03
CA SER A 80 3.05 15.69 28.44
C SER A 80 3.53 14.49 27.61
N GLY A 81 3.05 13.28 27.91
CA GLY A 81 3.40 12.05 27.18
C GLY A 81 2.63 11.81 25.88
N GLY A 82 1.62 12.63 25.56
CA GLY A 82 0.83 12.50 24.34
C GLY A 82 -0.06 11.24 24.30
N PRO A 83 -0.64 10.92 23.12
CA PRO A 83 -1.58 9.79 22.95
C PRO A 83 -0.93 8.41 23.09
N MET A 84 0.40 8.32 23.01
CA MET A 84 1.14 7.05 23.06
C MET A 84 1.84 6.85 24.42
N ASP A 85 1.46 7.62 25.46
CA ASP A 85 2.05 7.43 26.79
C ASP A 85 1.69 6.06 27.39
N GLY A 86 2.71 5.28 27.73
CA GLY A 86 2.55 3.94 28.26
C GLY A 86 1.91 3.89 29.65
N LYS A 87 2.13 4.93 30.49
CA LYS A 87 1.52 4.99 31.83
C LYS A 87 0.02 5.21 31.76
N GLU A 88 -0.42 6.13 30.90
CA GLU A 88 -1.84 6.37 30.63
C GLU A 88 -2.52 5.14 30.02
N TYR A 89 -1.86 4.46 29.08
CA TYR A 89 -2.35 3.18 28.54
C TYR A 89 -2.57 2.15 29.65
N LEU A 90 -1.56 1.95 30.52
CA LEU A 90 -1.66 0.98 31.62
C LEU A 90 -2.76 1.36 32.62
N ARG A 91 -2.92 2.65 32.91
CA ARG A 91 -4.00 3.17 33.76
C ARG A 91 -5.37 2.86 33.16
N LYS A 92 -5.56 3.13 31.87
CA LYS A 92 -6.80 2.83 31.13
C LYS A 92 -7.11 1.33 31.13
N TRP A 93 -6.12 0.50 30.83
CA TRP A 93 -6.26 -0.96 30.84
C TRP A 93 -6.68 -1.49 32.23
N LYS A 94 -6.07 -1.01 33.32
CA LYS A 94 -6.49 -1.38 34.69
C LYS A 94 -7.92 -0.96 35.00
N ALA A 95 -8.34 0.22 34.52
CA ALA A 95 -9.68 0.75 34.77
C ALA A 95 -10.78 0.01 33.97
N GLU A 96 -10.48 -0.42 32.74
CA GLU A 96 -11.43 -1.10 31.84
C GLU A 96 -11.56 -2.61 32.12
N GLY A 97 -10.99 -3.10 33.23
CA GLY A 97 -11.12 -4.49 33.64
C GLY A 97 -10.02 -5.41 33.14
N GLY A 98 -8.79 -4.90 33.03
CA GLY A 98 -7.57 -5.66 32.73
C GLY A 98 -7.15 -6.68 33.80
N ASN A 99 -8.09 -7.38 34.43
CA ASN A 99 -7.79 -8.56 35.22
C ASN A 99 -7.92 -9.79 34.31
N ILE A 100 -6.77 -10.35 33.95
CA ILE A 100 -6.59 -11.80 33.86
C ILE A 100 -6.24 -12.30 35.26
#